data_AF-A0A925LAF8-F1
#
_entry.id   AF-A0A925LAF8-F1
#
_cell.length_a   1.000
_cell.length_b   1.000
_cell.length_c   1.000
_cell.angle_alpha   90.00
_cell.angle_beta   90.00
_cell.angle_gamma   90.00
#
_symmetry.space_group_name_H-M   'P 1'
#
loop_
_entity.id
_entity.type
_entity.pdbx_description
1 polymer ?
#
loop_
_entity_poly.entity_id
_entity_poly.type
_entity_poly.pdbx_seq_one_letter_code
_entity_poly.pdbx_strand_id
1 'polypeptide(L)'
;MSILHTVRLPGRVLALVACALLAGGNAFAATFAYISNADSQEISVLALDTRSGELTPVETVKVGGNVMPLAVSPDKRVLYAALRSQPYRVASFAIDAASGKLKKLGEA
;
A
#
# COMPACT_ATOMS: atom_id res chain seq x y z
N MET A 1 -67.74 -6.94 33.81
CA MET A 1 -67.52 -8.03 32.84
C MET A 1 -66.19 -7.75 32.16
N SER A 2 -65.24 -8.66 32.33
CA SER A 2 -63.82 -8.59 31.94
C SER A 2 -63.59 -8.32 30.45
N ILE A 3 -62.44 -7.74 30.11
CA ILE A 3 -61.32 -8.43 29.41
C ILE A 3 -60.16 -7.43 29.23
N LEU A 4 -59.05 -7.69 29.93
CA LEU A 4 -57.73 -7.09 29.70
C LEU A 4 -57.06 -7.87 28.56
N HIS A 5 -56.66 -7.21 27.47
CA HIS A 5 -55.73 -7.77 26.49
C HIS A 5 -54.31 -7.32 26.83
N THR A 6 -53.50 -8.25 27.32
CA THR A 6 -52.05 -8.11 27.52
C THR A 6 -51.33 -8.18 26.17
N VAL A 7 -50.82 -7.05 25.68
CA VAL A 7 -49.89 -7.02 24.55
C VAL A 7 -48.49 -7.36 25.05
N ARG A 8 -47.98 -8.52 24.64
CA ARG A 8 -46.62 -8.98 24.95
C ARG A 8 -45.67 -8.45 23.87
N LEU A 9 -44.89 -7.42 24.19
CA LEU A 9 -43.82 -6.94 23.30
C LEU A 9 -42.61 -7.90 23.39
N PRO A 10 -42.11 -8.46 22.27
CA PRO A 10 -40.83 -9.16 22.30
C PRO A 10 -39.71 -8.12 22.38
N GLY A 11 -39.07 -8.04 23.55
CA GLY A 11 -37.82 -7.32 23.73
C GLY A 11 -36.75 -7.96 22.88
N ARG A 12 -36.21 -7.22 21.90
CA ARG A 12 -34.89 -7.36 21.28
C ARG A 12 -34.76 -6.47 20.04
N VAL A 13 -34.74 -5.15 20.22
CA VAL A 13 -34.13 -4.25 19.22
C VAL A 13 -33.36 -3.16 19.97
N LEU A 14 -32.27 -3.54 20.63
CA LEU A 14 -31.34 -2.58 21.22
C LEU A 14 -29.91 -3.11 21.11
N ALA A 15 -29.41 -3.33 19.89
CA ALA A 15 -28.00 -3.59 19.66
C ALA A 15 -27.64 -3.44 18.18
N LEU A 16 -27.80 -2.26 17.57
CA LEU A 16 -27.23 -2.04 16.23
C LEU A 16 -26.84 -0.59 15.90
N VAL A 17 -26.64 0.28 16.90
CA VAL A 17 -26.20 1.66 16.65
C VAL A 17 -24.85 1.99 17.31
N ALA A 18 -24.30 1.14 18.17
CA ALA A 18 -23.07 1.46 18.90
C ALA A 18 -21.73 1.17 18.15
N CYS A 19 -21.75 0.42 17.04
CA CYS A 19 -20.50 0.04 16.35
C CYS A 19 -20.06 1.01 15.23
N ALA A 20 -20.82 2.07 14.94
CA ALA A 20 -20.49 2.99 13.85
C ALA A 20 -19.64 4.21 14.27
N LEU A 21 -19.36 4.41 15.56
CA LEU A 21 -18.72 5.64 16.04
C LEU A 21 -17.23 5.49 16.42
N LEU A 22 -16.60 4.33 16.18
CA LEU A 22 -15.17 4.13 16.45
C LEU A 22 -14.31 3.87 15.20
N ALA A 23 -14.90 3.81 14.01
CA ALA A 23 -14.16 3.57 12.76
C ALA A 23 -13.74 4.86 12.03
N GLY A 24 -13.78 6.00 12.70
CA GLY A 24 -13.36 7.30 12.16
C GLY A 24 -11.86 7.58 12.33
N GLY A 25 -11.04 6.56 12.60
CA GLY A 25 -9.59 6.73 12.53
C GLY A 25 -9.22 6.91 11.06
N ASN A 26 -8.70 8.07 10.67
CA ASN A 26 -8.04 8.22 9.38
C ASN A 26 -7.06 7.07 9.24
N ALA A 27 -7.37 6.10 8.37
CA ALA A 27 -6.40 5.12 7.94
C ALA A 27 -5.36 5.89 7.14
N PHE A 28 -4.30 6.35 7.80
CA PHE A 28 -3.15 6.90 7.12
C PHE A 28 -2.53 5.76 6.31
N ALA A 29 -2.80 5.76 5.01
CA ALA A 29 -2.11 4.87 4.10
C ALA A 29 -0.64 5.32 4.03
N ALA A 30 0.28 4.41 4.35
CA ALA A 30 1.70 4.66 4.15
C ALA A 30 1.94 4.96 2.66
N THR A 31 2.73 6.00 2.39
CA THR A 31 3.07 6.42 1.02
C THR A 31 4.56 6.27 0.83
N PHE A 32 4.96 5.72 -0.31
CA PHE A 32 6.35 5.44 -0.64
C PHE A 32 6.72 6.02 -2.00
N ALA A 33 7.95 6.50 -2.12
CA ALA A 33 8.56 6.92 -3.36
C ALA A 33 9.63 5.90 -3.79
N TYR A 34 9.64 5.59 -5.08
CA TYR A 34 10.63 4.71 -5.70
C TYR A 34 11.46 5.54 -6.69
N ILE A 35 12.76 5.64 -6.44
CA ILE A 35 13.67 6.44 -7.27
C ILE A 35 14.64 5.51 -7.98
N SER A 36 14.68 5.59 -9.30
CA SER A 36 15.65 4.89 -10.12
C SER A 36 16.95 5.67 -10.22
N ASN A 37 18.03 5.12 -9.67
CA ASN A 37 19.38 5.68 -9.78
C ASN A 37 20.16 4.85 -10.82
N ALA A 38 20.27 5.37 -12.04
CA ALA A 38 20.88 4.61 -13.13
C ALA A 38 22.37 4.37 -12.95
N ASP A 39 23.12 5.38 -12.50
CA ASP A 39 24.59 5.30 -12.39
C ASP A 39 25.01 4.32 -11.28
N SER A 40 24.33 4.35 -10.12
CA SER A 40 24.56 3.39 -9.04
C SER A 40 23.82 2.06 -9.22
N GLN A 41 23.01 1.93 -10.27
CA GLN A 41 22.27 0.71 -10.64
C GLN A 41 21.38 0.18 -9.51
N GLU A 42 20.68 1.09 -8.84
CA GLU A 42 19.84 0.77 -7.70
C GLU A 42 18.51 1.54 -7.71
N ILE A 43 17.53 0.97 -7.03
CA ILE A 43 16.26 1.63 -6.71
C ILE A 43 16.31 2.02 -5.23
N SER A 44 16.12 3.30 -4.93
CA SER A 44 15.87 3.77 -3.57
C SER A 44 14.39 3.70 -3.25
N VAL A 45 14.06 3.10 -2.11
CA VAL A 45 12.73 3.10 -1.51
C VAL A 45 12.72 4.09 -0.36
N LEU A 46 11.83 5.07 -0.42
CA LEU A 46 11.70 6.14 0.58
C LEU A 46 10.26 6.17 1.11
N ALA A 47 10.09 6.28 2.42
CA ALA A 47 8.79 6.57 3.02
C ALA A 47 8.56 8.08 3.01
N LEU A 48 7.36 8.49 2.57
CA LEU A 48 6.94 9.88 2.49
C LEU A 48 6.02 10.21 3.66
N ASP A 49 6.41 11.17 4.51
CA ASP A 49 5.46 11.84 5.39
C ASP A 49 4.58 12.74 4.51
N THR A 50 3.31 12.38 4.35
CA THR A 50 2.39 13.09 3.45
C THR A 50 1.97 14.47 3.95
N ARG A 51 2.30 14.82 5.21
CA ARG A 51 1.98 16.12 5.81
C ARG A 51 3.16 17.09 5.71
N SER A 52 4.38 16.63 5.98
CA SER A 52 5.58 17.47 5.90
C SER A 52 6.27 17.42 4.54
N GLY A 53 6.07 16.34 3.77
CA GLY A 53 6.81 16.07 2.54
C GLY A 53 8.20 15.47 2.77
N GLU A 54 8.57 15.19 4.02
CA GLU A 54 9.86 14.59 4.34
C GLU A 54 9.96 13.15 3.82
N LEU A 55 11.13 12.81 3.29
CA LEU A 55 11.46 11.48 2.80
C LEU A 55 12.44 10.80 3.75
N THR A 56 12.11 9.58 4.17
CA THR A 56 12.97 8.76 5.03
C THR A 56 13.38 7.48 4.29
N PRO A 57 14.69 7.11 4.29
CA PRO A 57 15.13 5.89 3.62
C PRO A 57 14.52 4.63 4.24
N VAL A 58 14.07 3.70 3.38
CA VAL A 58 13.52 2.39 3.78
C VAL A 58 14.43 1.25 3.32
N GLU A 59 14.81 1.25 2.05
CA GLU A 59 15.54 0.17 1.39
C GLU A 59 16.29 0.69 0.17
N THR A 60 17.42 0.05 -0.14
CA THR A 60 18.14 0.23 -1.41
C THR A 60 18.25 -1.12 -2.10
N VAL A 61 17.75 -1.20 -3.33
CA VAL A 61 17.69 -2.45 -4.10
C VAL A 61 18.63 -2.36 -5.30
N LYS A 62 19.71 -3.14 -5.29
CA LYS A 62 20.58 -3.28 -6.47
C LYS A 62 19.86 -4.09 -7.55
N VAL A 63 19.87 -3.58 -8.78
CA VAL A 63 19.20 -4.23 -9.93
C VAL A 63 20.15 -4.71 -11.02
N GLY A 64 21.42 -4.29 -10.98
CA GLY A 64 22.47 -4.80 -11.87
C GLY A 64 22.35 -4.28 -13.31
N GLY A 65 21.85 -3.05 -13.48
CA GLY A 65 21.83 -2.34 -14.74
C GLY A 65 21.29 -0.92 -14.59
N ASN A 66 21.42 -0.12 -15.65
CA ASN A 66 21.00 1.28 -15.65
C ASN A 66 19.47 1.36 -15.57
N VAL A 67 18.94 1.54 -14.38
CA VAL A 67 17.49 1.56 -14.14
C VAL A 67 16.90 2.91 -14.47
N MET A 68 16.00 2.92 -15.45
CA MET A 68 15.05 3.99 -15.76
C MET A 68 14.31 3.64 -17.07
N PRO A 69 12.99 3.91 -17.20
CA PRO A 69 12.08 4.42 -16.19
C PRO A 69 11.55 3.33 -15.22
N LEU A 70 10.80 3.77 -14.20
CA LEU A 70 9.98 2.92 -13.33
C LEU A 70 8.49 3.13 -13.62
N ALA A 71 7.68 2.10 -13.40
CA ALA A 71 6.21 2.18 -13.44
C ALA A 71 5.59 1.32 -12.34
N VAL A 72 4.56 1.83 -11.66
CA VAL A 72 3.80 1.08 -10.64
C VAL A 72 2.49 0.59 -11.27
N SER A 73 2.11 -0.65 -10.99
CA SER A 73 0.82 -1.21 -11.43
C SER A 73 -0.36 -0.41 -10.84
N PRO A 74 -1.52 -0.35 -11.52
CA PRO A 74 -2.67 0.43 -11.04
C PRO A 74 -3.17 0.03 -9.64
N ASP A 75 -3.03 -1.25 -9.28
CA ASP A 75 -3.37 -1.78 -7.95
C ASP A 75 -2.27 -1.57 -6.89
N LYS A 76 -1.15 -0.94 -7.27
CA LYS A 76 0.01 -0.61 -6.43
C LYS A 76 0.73 -1.84 -5.86
N ARG A 77 0.54 -3.02 -6.44
CA ARG A 77 1.16 -4.28 -5.96
C ARG A 77 2.49 -4.59 -6.63
N VAL A 78 2.75 -4.05 -7.82
CA VAL A 78 3.94 -4.38 -8.62
C VAL A 78 4.65 -3.11 -9.09
N LEU A 79 5.97 -3.07 -8.92
CA LEU A 79 6.86 -2.10 -9.54
C LEU A 79 7.57 -2.76 -10.72
N TYR A 80 7.53 -2.11 -11.88
CA TYR A 80 8.28 -2.46 -13.08
C TYR A 80 9.47 -1.53 -13.23
N ALA A 81 10.63 -2.10 -13.52
CA ALA A 81 11.88 -1.37 -13.71
C ALA A 81 12.49 -1.75 -15.05
N ALA A 82 12.66 -0.77 -15.94
CA ALA A 82 13.39 -0.96 -17.18
C ALA A 82 14.90 -0.79 -16.92
N LEU A 83 15.70 -1.77 -17.33
CA LEU A 83 17.15 -1.71 -17.25
C LEU A 83 17.70 -1.46 -18.67
N ARG A 84 18.22 -0.25 -18.89
CA ARG A 84 18.66 0.27 -20.19
C ARG A 84 20.15 0.04 -20.47
N SER A 85 20.75 -0.95 -19.82
CA SER A 85 22.09 -1.47 -20.10
C SER A 85 21.98 -2.88 -20.69
N GLN A 86 22.95 -3.31 -21.51
CA GLN A 86 22.93 -4.67 -22.05
C GLN A 86 23.27 -5.73 -20.97
N PRO A 87 22.62 -6.90 -20.99
CA PRO A 87 21.46 -7.25 -21.83
C PRO A 87 20.23 -6.45 -21.39
N TYR A 88 19.48 -5.86 -22.33
CA TYR A 88 18.27 -5.09 -21.97
C TYR A 88 17.24 -6.00 -21.34
N ARG A 89 16.65 -5.54 -20.23
CA ARG A 89 15.61 -6.31 -19.53
C ARG A 89 14.60 -5.42 -18.84
N VAL A 90 13.45 -5.99 -18.50
CA VAL A 90 12.51 -5.42 -17.54
C VAL A 90 12.43 -6.33 -16.32
N ALA A 91 12.69 -5.78 -15.15
CA ALA A 91 12.49 -6.49 -13.87
C ALA A 91 11.15 -6.08 -13.24
N SER A 92 10.52 -7.02 -12.54
CA SER A 92 9.31 -6.78 -11.76
C SER A 92 9.53 -7.11 -10.29
N PHE A 93 8.91 -6.33 -9.41
CA PHE A 93 9.03 -6.45 -7.96
C PHE A 93 7.64 -6.35 -7.33
N ALA A 94 7.33 -7.24 -6.38
CA ALA A 94 6.18 -7.07 -5.50
C ALA A 94 6.47 -5.96 -4.48
N ILE A 95 5.48 -5.11 -4.24
CA ILE A 95 5.49 -4.05 -3.25
C ILE A 95 4.83 -4.56 -1.96
N ASP A 96 5.55 -4.53 -0.85
CA ASP A 96 4.94 -4.68 0.46
C ASP A 96 4.18 -3.40 0.84
N ALA A 97 2.86 -3.48 1.01
CA ALA A 97 2.03 -2.29 1.22
C ALA A 97 2.28 -1.60 2.57
N ALA A 98 2.78 -2.31 3.58
CA ALA A 98 3.01 -1.76 4.91
C ALA A 98 4.36 -1.05 5.03
N SER A 99 5.39 -1.56 4.34
CA SER A 99 6.76 -1.08 4.46
C SER A 99 7.33 -0.46 3.18
N GLY A 100 6.69 -0.63 2.03
CA GLY A 100 7.18 -0.18 0.72
C GLY A 100 8.32 -1.02 0.16
N LYS A 101 8.80 -2.04 0.90
CA LYS A 101 9.91 -2.88 0.48
C LYS A 101 9.59 -3.67 -0.78
N LEU A 102 10.62 -3.96 -1.56
CA LEU A 102 10.52 -4.63 -2.84
C LEU A 102 11.01 -6.07 -2.76
N LYS A 103 10.23 -6.99 -3.33
CA LYS A 103 10.64 -8.37 -3.55
C LYS A 103 10.65 -8.68 -5.04
N LYS A 104 11.82 -9.01 -5.60
CA LYS A 104 11.92 -9.37 -7.02
C LYS A 104 11.01 -10.57 -7.34
N LEU A 105 10.23 -10.43 -8.42
CA LEU A 105 9.34 -11.46 -8.94
C LEU A 105 9.95 -12.18 -10.14
N GLY A 106 10.57 -11.42 -11.06
CA GLY A 106 11.19 -11.96 -12.26
C GLY A 106 11.74 -10.87 -13.17
N GLU A 107 12.34 -11.28 -14.28
CA GLU A 107 12.79 -10.39 -15.36
C GLU A 107 12.58 -11.04 -16.73
N ALA A 108 12.45 -10.21 -17.77
CA ALA A 108 12.34 -10.60 -19.17
C ALA A 108 13.30 -9.77 -20.03
#